data_AF-A0A958PWD1-F1
#
_entry.id   AF-A0A958PWD1-F1
#
_cell.length_a   1.000
_cell.length_b   1.000
_cell.length_c   1.000
_cell.angle_alpha   90.00
_cell.angle_beta   90.00
_cell.angle_gamma   90.00
#
_symmetry.space_group_name_H-M   'P 1'
#
loop_
_entity.id
_entity.type
_entity.pdbx_description
1 polymer ?
#
loop_
_entity_poly.entity_id
_entity_poly.type
_entity_poly.pdbx_seq_one_letter_code
_entity_poly.pdbx_strand_id
1 'polypeptide(L)'
;MRYISVLVLALLTATSFSQEINQVDAQGKRHGTWKKMFYQTQVLRYEGQFDHGKEVGLFKYYTNVNKTAVLSATKQFHDDGSAEVKFLASNGKVISEGKMMGKLYVGKWVYYHNNSNQIMTEENYNAKGQLAGARKIYYKNGQLAENQNYKNGKQDGVSKMYSETGVLLNEYTYVNGELHGPAKAYNPKGELLSEGVYRHNKQHGIWKYYENGTLKEEKDYTEYSKNPYKKQ
;
A
#
# COMPACT_ATOMS: atom_id res chain seq x y z
N MET A 1 -68.39 21.70 -35.42
CA MET A 1 -67.88 21.81 -34.05
C MET A 1 -66.37 21.63 -34.09
N ARG A 2 -65.59 22.68 -33.81
CA ARG A 2 -64.11 22.62 -33.77
C ARG A 2 -63.68 22.70 -32.30
N TYR A 3 -62.93 21.70 -31.85
CA TYR A 3 -62.37 21.63 -30.50
C TYR A 3 -61.13 22.51 -30.40
N ILE A 4 -61.06 23.38 -29.39
CA ILE A 4 -59.84 24.08 -29.01
C ILE A 4 -59.35 23.44 -27.71
N SER A 5 -58.32 22.61 -27.81
CA SER A 5 -57.62 22.04 -26.67
C SER A 5 -56.62 23.08 -26.16
N VAL A 6 -56.86 23.64 -24.98
CA VAL A 6 -55.91 24.52 -24.29
C VAL A 6 -54.93 23.62 -23.52
N LEU A 7 -53.68 23.59 -23.98
CA LEU A 7 -52.59 22.90 -23.30
C LEU A 7 -52.10 23.78 -22.13
N VAL A 8 -52.46 23.43 -20.90
CA VAL A 8 -51.93 24.09 -19.71
C VAL A 8 -50.57 23.50 -19.39
N LEU A 9 -49.51 24.27 -19.67
CA LEU A 9 -48.14 23.91 -19.35
C LEU A 9 -47.89 24.18 -17.85
N ALA A 10 -47.91 23.14 -17.02
CA ALA A 10 -47.55 23.25 -15.60
C ALA A 10 -46.02 23.33 -15.46
N LEU A 11 -45.51 24.51 -15.10
CA LEU A 11 -44.11 24.68 -14.69
C LEU A 11 -43.90 24.07 -13.30
N LEU A 12 -43.20 22.94 -13.23
CA LEU A 12 -42.67 22.37 -11.99
C LEU A 12 -41.41 23.16 -11.59
N THR A 13 -41.53 24.03 -10.59
CA THR A 13 -40.38 24.67 -9.93
C THR A 13 -39.78 23.69 -8.91
N ALA A 14 -38.64 23.10 -9.24
CA ALA A 14 -37.86 22.35 -8.26
C ALA A 14 -37.21 23.34 -7.28
N THR A 15 -37.73 23.41 -6.05
CA THR A 15 -37.06 24.16 -4.97
C THR A 15 -35.83 23.40 -4.52
N SER A 16 -34.66 23.82 -4.98
CA SER A 16 -33.38 23.35 -4.45
C SER A 16 -33.17 23.95 -3.06
N PHE A 17 -33.45 23.18 -2.01
CA PHE A 17 -33.04 23.57 -0.66
C PHE A 17 -31.51 23.54 -0.58
N SER A 18 -30.89 24.71 -0.43
CA SER A 18 -29.45 24.81 -0.17
C SER A 18 -29.17 24.20 1.20
N GLN A 19 -28.44 23.09 1.26
CA GLN A 19 -28.02 22.51 2.53
C GLN A 19 -27.06 23.49 3.22
N GLU A 20 -27.34 23.85 4.47
CA GLU A 20 -26.41 24.63 5.28
C GLU A 20 -25.13 23.84 5.56
N ILE A 21 -23.98 24.51 5.44
CA ILE A 21 -22.66 23.89 5.61
C ILE A 21 -22.18 24.13 7.04
N ASN A 22 -21.41 23.19 7.59
CA ASN A 22 -20.77 23.25 8.91
C ASN A 22 -21.77 23.30 10.09
N GLN A 23 -22.85 22.53 10.00
CA GLN A 23 -23.87 22.47 11.04
C GLN A 23 -23.58 21.40 12.10
N VAL A 24 -24.19 21.58 13.27
CA VAL A 24 -24.20 20.60 14.36
C VAL A 24 -25.62 20.10 14.62
N ASP A 25 -25.73 18.87 15.11
CA ASP A 25 -27.00 18.30 15.58
C ASP A 25 -27.41 18.85 16.95
N ALA A 26 -28.56 18.39 17.45
CA ALA A 26 -29.10 18.78 18.74
C ALA A 26 -28.18 18.46 19.94
N GLN A 27 -27.18 17.58 19.77
CA GLN A 27 -26.19 17.22 20.77
C GLN A 27 -24.87 17.98 20.58
N GLY A 28 -24.82 18.95 19.66
CA GLY A 28 -23.63 19.74 19.36
C GLY A 28 -22.57 18.97 18.56
N LYS A 29 -22.90 17.82 17.97
CA LYS A 29 -21.96 17.05 17.13
C LYS A 29 -22.10 17.45 15.68
N ARG A 30 -21.01 17.39 14.92
CA ARG A 30 -21.00 17.72 13.49
C ARG A 30 -22.02 16.88 12.73
N HIS A 31 -22.85 17.52 11.91
CA HIS A 31 -23.87 16.86 11.11
C HIS A 31 -24.02 17.54 9.74
N GLY A 32 -24.29 16.76 8.69
CA GLY A 32 -24.46 17.24 7.32
C GLY A 32 -23.14 17.56 6.61
N THR A 33 -23.19 18.44 5.61
CA THR A 33 -22.03 18.81 4.79
C THR A 33 -21.09 19.73 5.54
N TRP A 34 -19.79 19.44 5.48
CA TRP A 34 -18.74 20.21 6.13
C TRP A 34 -17.65 20.60 5.15
N LYS A 35 -17.17 21.84 5.29
CA LYS A 35 -16.02 22.40 4.56
C LYS A 35 -15.11 23.14 5.53
N LYS A 36 -13.81 22.88 5.45
CA LYS A 36 -12.79 23.58 6.23
C LYS A 36 -11.78 24.24 5.31
N MET A 37 -11.43 25.49 5.60
CA MET A 37 -10.38 26.21 4.88
C MET A 37 -9.03 26.10 5.60
N PHE A 38 -7.94 26.37 4.87
CA PHE A 38 -6.63 26.60 5.48
C PHE A 38 -6.66 27.90 6.29
N TYR A 39 -5.90 27.93 7.40
CA TYR A 39 -5.88 29.05 8.35
C TYR A 39 -5.58 30.37 7.64
N GLN A 40 -6.41 31.39 7.87
CA GLN A 40 -6.31 32.72 7.26
C GLN A 40 -6.31 32.73 5.72
N THR A 41 -6.96 31.75 5.09
CA THR A 41 -7.13 31.71 3.63
C THR A 41 -8.56 31.30 3.24
N GLN A 42 -8.90 31.50 1.97
CA GLN A 42 -10.11 30.94 1.35
C GLN A 42 -9.84 29.58 0.68
N VAL A 43 -8.64 29.01 0.85
CA VAL A 43 -8.26 27.76 0.19
C VAL A 43 -8.89 26.60 0.95
N LEU A 44 -9.68 25.78 0.24
CA LEU A 44 -10.30 24.58 0.80
C LEU A 44 -9.22 23.60 1.28
N ARG A 45 -9.37 23.09 2.50
CA ARG A 45 -8.51 22.09 3.13
C ARG A 45 -9.15 20.70 3.10
N TYR A 46 -10.44 20.63 3.40
CA TYR A 46 -11.23 19.43 3.18
C TYR A 46 -12.71 19.75 3.00
N GLU A 47 -13.42 18.83 2.36
CA GLU A 47 -14.88 18.75 2.38
C GLU A 47 -15.35 17.30 2.57
N GLY A 48 -16.51 17.11 3.17
CA GLY A 48 -17.10 15.79 3.42
C GLY A 48 -18.40 15.89 4.20
N GLN A 49 -18.94 14.75 4.65
CA GLN A 49 -20.19 14.69 5.40
C GLN A 49 -19.98 14.10 6.79
N PHE A 50 -20.70 14.64 7.77
CA PHE A 50 -20.75 14.08 9.11
C PHE A 50 -22.15 13.58 9.43
N ASP A 51 -22.22 12.46 10.13
CA ASP A 51 -23.43 11.99 10.79
C ASP A 51 -23.14 11.76 12.28
N HIS A 52 -23.79 12.55 13.14
CA HIS A 52 -23.64 12.52 14.59
C HIS A 52 -22.16 12.54 15.05
N GLY A 53 -21.35 13.39 14.41
CA GLY A 53 -19.93 13.56 14.66
C GLY A 53 -19.00 12.55 13.96
N LYS A 54 -19.54 11.51 13.31
CA LYS A 54 -18.78 10.51 12.56
C LYS A 54 -18.63 10.91 11.10
N GLU A 55 -17.49 10.62 10.51
CA GLU A 55 -17.22 10.86 9.10
C GLU A 55 -17.99 9.81 8.27
N VAL A 56 -18.80 10.27 7.31
CA VAL A 56 -19.58 9.40 6.42
C VAL A 56 -19.39 9.82 4.96
N GLY A 57 -19.59 8.87 4.05
CA GLY A 57 -19.49 9.12 2.61
C GLY A 57 -18.08 9.50 2.17
N LEU A 58 -18.00 10.32 1.12
CA LEU A 58 -16.73 10.74 0.53
C LEU A 58 -16.20 12.00 1.21
N PHE A 59 -14.99 11.91 1.74
CA PHE A 59 -14.16 13.05 2.09
C PHE A 59 -13.13 13.33 1.00
N LYS A 60 -12.96 14.61 0.69
CA LYS A 60 -11.89 15.12 -0.18
C LYS A 60 -10.98 16.01 0.63
N TYR A 61 -9.68 15.80 0.49
CA TYR A 61 -8.63 16.57 1.17
C TYR A 61 -7.77 17.26 0.12
N TYR A 62 -7.35 18.48 0.44
CA TYR A 62 -6.65 19.35 -0.50
C TYR A 62 -5.35 19.86 0.12
N THR A 63 -4.34 20.06 -0.72
CA THR A 63 -3.15 20.85 -0.40
C THR A 63 -3.31 22.27 -0.96
N ASN A 64 -2.70 23.25 -0.29
CA ASN A 64 -2.64 24.62 -0.77
C ASN A 64 -1.38 24.79 -1.64
N VAL A 65 -1.56 24.87 -2.95
CA VAL A 65 -0.48 25.13 -3.92
C VAL A 65 -0.74 26.49 -4.53
N ASN A 66 0.11 27.49 -4.23
CA ASN A 66 -0.02 28.84 -4.77
C ASN A 66 -1.44 29.43 -4.63
N LYS A 67 -2.02 29.34 -3.42
CA LYS A 67 -3.39 29.79 -3.10
C LYS A 67 -4.50 29.03 -3.84
N THR A 68 -4.18 27.87 -4.40
CA THR A 68 -5.13 26.99 -5.08
C THR A 68 -5.29 25.69 -4.30
N ALA A 69 -6.52 25.23 -4.13
CA ALA A 69 -6.81 23.94 -3.50
C ALA A 69 -6.59 22.83 -4.54
N VAL A 70 -5.58 21.99 -4.31
CA VAL A 70 -5.26 20.85 -5.17
C VAL A 70 -5.64 19.57 -4.45
N LEU A 71 -6.49 18.74 -5.06
CA LEU A 71 -6.95 17.48 -4.46
C LEU A 71 -5.74 16.56 -4.22
N SER A 72 -5.56 16.14 -2.96
CA SER A 72 -4.41 15.34 -2.53
C SER A 72 -4.79 13.99 -1.94
N ALA A 73 -6.02 13.85 -1.44
CA ALA A 73 -6.54 12.56 -0.99
C ALA A 73 -8.07 12.48 -1.07
N THR A 74 -8.58 11.26 -1.25
CA THR A 74 -9.99 10.93 -1.05
C THR A 74 -10.12 9.81 -0.02
N LYS A 75 -11.14 9.88 0.83
CA LYS A 75 -11.52 8.80 1.75
C LYS A 75 -13.00 8.51 1.62
N GLN A 76 -13.35 7.32 1.18
CA GLN A 76 -14.73 6.84 1.13
C GLN A 76 -14.99 6.00 2.38
N PHE A 77 -15.73 6.54 3.34
CA PHE A 77 -16.07 5.84 4.58
C PHE A 77 -17.19 4.80 4.37
N HIS A 78 -17.13 3.73 5.16
CA HIS A 78 -18.08 2.62 5.21
C HIS A 78 -18.63 2.43 6.63
N ASP A 79 -19.75 1.70 6.74
CA ASP A 79 -20.46 1.49 8.00
C ASP A 79 -19.65 0.71 9.05
N ASP A 80 -18.69 -0.12 8.60
CA ASP A 80 -17.75 -0.85 9.46
C ASP A 80 -16.67 0.06 10.08
N GLY A 81 -16.69 1.36 9.80
CA GLY A 81 -15.70 2.35 10.24
C GLY A 81 -14.43 2.37 9.42
N SER A 82 -14.33 1.53 8.40
CA SER A 82 -13.22 1.57 7.44
C SER A 82 -13.41 2.65 6.38
N ALA A 83 -12.33 2.95 5.67
CA ALA A 83 -12.40 3.80 4.50
C ALA A 83 -11.51 3.28 3.36
N GLU A 84 -12.02 3.32 2.14
CA GLU A 84 -11.18 3.21 0.93
C GLU A 84 -10.51 4.55 0.68
N VAL A 85 -9.18 4.55 0.53
CA VAL A 85 -8.37 5.76 0.50
C VAL A 85 -7.54 5.81 -0.78
N LYS A 86 -7.49 6.98 -1.42
CA LYS A 86 -6.56 7.28 -2.51
C LYS A 86 -5.76 8.51 -2.16
N PHE A 87 -4.44 8.45 -2.37
CA PHE A 87 -3.55 9.62 -2.34
C PHE A 87 -3.21 10.01 -3.78
N LEU A 88 -3.25 11.30 -4.08
CA LEU A 88 -3.11 11.83 -5.43
C LEU A 88 -1.94 12.80 -5.54
N ALA A 89 -1.26 12.75 -6.68
CA ALA A 89 -0.32 13.77 -7.10
C ALA A 89 -1.05 15.06 -7.50
N SER A 90 -0.32 16.17 -7.62
CA SER A 90 -0.89 17.47 -7.98
C SER A 90 -1.58 17.49 -9.35
N ASN A 91 -1.22 16.57 -10.24
CA ASN A 91 -1.87 16.37 -11.55
C ASN A 91 -3.07 15.41 -11.51
N GLY A 92 -3.50 14.97 -10.33
CA GLY A 92 -4.64 14.09 -10.13
C GLY A 92 -4.36 12.60 -10.36
N LYS A 93 -3.13 12.18 -10.68
CA LYS A 93 -2.79 10.75 -10.75
C LYS A 93 -2.70 10.14 -9.36
N VAL A 94 -3.18 8.91 -9.21
CA VAL A 94 -3.12 8.16 -7.94
C VAL A 94 -1.66 7.77 -7.67
N ILE A 95 -1.16 8.12 -6.49
CA ILE A 95 0.17 7.72 -5.99
C ILE A 95 0.07 6.39 -5.25
N SER A 96 -0.98 6.24 -4.44
CA SER A 96 -1.26 5.01 -3.72
C SER A 96 -2.72 4.92 -3.30
N GLU A 97 -3.20 3.70 -3.12
CA GLU A 97 -4.55 3.45 -2.65
C GLU A 97 -4.66 2.15 -1.84
N GLY A 98 -5.68 2.09 -1.00
CA GLY A 98 -6.01 0.91 -0.21
C GLY A 98 -6.99 1.23 0.92
N LYS A 99 -7.24 0.23 1.76
CA LYS A 99 -8.20 0.32 2.85
C LYS A 99 -7.53 0.78 4.16
N MET A 100 -8.19 1.68 4.87
CA MET A 100 -7.79 2.14 6.21
C MET A 100 -8.84 1.79 7.26
N MET A 101 -8.39 1.44 8.46
CA MET A 101 -9.20 1.42 9.68
C MET A 101 -8.69 2.52 10.61
N GLY A 102 -9.42 3.64 10.69
CA GLY A 102 -8.95 4.85 11.36
C GLY A 102 -7.66 5.40 10.73
N LYS A 103 -6.53 5.23 11.43
CA LYS A 103 -5.19 5.65 10.97
C LYS A 103 -4.32 4.51 10.43
N LEU A 104 -4.79 3.27 10.53
CA LEU A 104 -4.00 2.08 10.17
C LEU A 104 -4.35 1.61 8.76
N TYR A 105 -3.36 1.21 7.98
CA TYR A 105 -3.58 0.46 6.74
C TYR A 105 -4.03 -0.95 7.09
N VAL A 106 -5.00 -1.48 6.34
CA VAL A 106 -5.53 -2.83 6.54
C VAL A 106 -5.77 -3.50 5.19
N GLY A 107 -5.45 -4.79 5.08
CA GLY A 107 -5.57 -5.50 3.81
C GLY A 107 -4.55 -5.01 2.78
N LYS A 108 -4.92 -5.06 1.50
CA LYS A 108 -4.05 -4.70 0.38
C LYS A 108 -3.89 -3.19 0.28
N TRP A 109 -2.65 -2.76 0.08
CA TRP A 109 -2.27 -1.40 -0.26
C TRP A 109 -1.40 -1.40 -1.52
N VAL A 110 -1.66 -0.47 -2.44
CA VAL A 110 -1.00 -0.41 -3.74
C VAL A 110 -0.34 0.95 -3.91
N TYR A 111 0.89 0.94 -4.41
CA TYR A 111 1.64 2.13 -4.81
C TYR A 111 1.90 2.08 -6.31
N TYR A 112 1.84 3.22 -6.97
CA TYR A 112 2.06 3.34 -8.41
C TYR A 112 3.38 4.02 -8.72
N HIS A 113 3.94 3.69 -9.88
CA HIS A 113 5.09 4.39 -10.43
C HIS A 113 4.74 5.85 -10.71
N ASN A 114 5.72 6.74 -10.53
CA ASN A 114 5.51 8.18 -10.70
C ASN A 114 4.86 8.50 -12.06
N ASN A 115 3.78 9.28 -12.03
CA ASN A 115 3.00 9.66 -13.20
C ASN A 115 2.54 8.49 -14.08
N SER A 116 2.31 7.31 -13.51
CA SER A 116 1.90 6.10 -14.23
C SER A 116 0.75 5.39 -13.51
N ASN A 117 -0.02 4.59 -14.24
CA ASN A 117 -0.97 3.64 -13.65
C ASN A 117 -0.33 2.26 -13.40
N GLN A 118 0.96 2.10 -13.73
CA GLN A 118 1.71 0.88 -13.46
C GLN A 118 1.99 0.74 -11.97
N ILE A 119 1.69 -0.44 -11.42
CA ILE A 119 1.93 -0.77 -10.02
C ILE A 119 3.45 -0.82 -9.79
N MET A 120 3.89 -0.17 -8.70
CA MET A 120 5.26 -0.22 -8.20
C MET A 120 5.38 -1.21 -7.05
N THR A 121 4.43 -1.17 -6.11
CA THR A 121 4.47 -1.99 -4.91
C THR A 121 3.07 -2.43 -4.52
N GLU A 122 2.92 -3.69 -4.15
CA GLU A 122 1.74 -4.22 -3.46
C GLU A 122 2.16 -4.70 -2.08
N GLU A 123 1.47 -4.23 -1.05
CA GLU A 123 1.68 -4.61 0.34
C GLU A 123 0.36 -5.12 0.95
N ASN A 124 0.47 -5.94 1.97
CA ASN A 124 -0.68 -6.40 2.74
C ASN A 124 -0.45 -6.12 4.23
N TYR A 125 -1.51 -5.68 4.92
CA TYR A 125 -1.45 -5.25 6.31
C TYR A 125 -2.49 -5.99 7.16
N ASN A 126 -2.10 -6.39 8.38
CA ASN A 126 -3.03 -6.97 9.36
C ASN A 126 -3.85 -5.87 10.07
N ALA A 127 -4.79 -6.27 10.92
CA ALA A 127 -5.64 -5.35 11.68
C ALA A 127 -4.88 -4.41 12.65
N LYS A 128 -3.61 -4.69 12.94
CA LYS A 128 -2.72 -3.83 13.76
C LYS A 128 -1.91 -2.85 12.90
N GLY A 129 -2.14 -2.80 11.59
CA GLY A 129 -1.38 -1.97 10.66
C GLY A 129 0.05 -2.45 10.39
N GLN A 130 0.34 -3.72 10.66
CA GLN A 130 1.66 -4.31 10.41
C GLN A 130 1.64 -5.10 9.10
N LEU A 131 2.74 -5.09 8.35
CA LEU A 131 2.87 -5.92 7.15
C LEU A 131 2.60 -7.40 7.47
N ALA A 132 1.75 -8.03 6.67
CA ALA A 132 1.35 -9.42 6.83
C ALA A 132 0.91 -10.00 5.49
N GLY A 133 1.50 -11.13 5.09
CA GLY A 133 1.33 -11.74 3.79
C GLY A 133 2.33 -11.23 2.75
N ALA A 134 1.96 -11.38 1.47
CA ALA A 134 2.84 -11.07 0.36
C ALA A 134 3.10 -9.56 0.24
N ARG A 135 4.37 -9.22 -0.02
CA ARG A 135 4.84 -7.91 -0.48
C ARG A 135 5.53 -8.08 -1.82
N LYS A 136 5.06 -7.38 -2.84
CA LYS A 136 5.57 -7.48 -4.20
C LYS A 136 6.04 -6.11 -4.69
N ILE A 137 7.19 -6.08 -5.34
CA ILE A 137 7.73 -4.88 -5.99
C ILE A 137 7.87 -5.17 -7.47
N TYR A 138 7.55 -4.19 -8.32
CA TYR A 138 7.55 -4.33 -9.77
C TYR A 138 8.40 -3.24 -10.42
N TYR A 139 9.11 -3.63 -11.48
CA TYR A 139 9.77 -2.71 -12.41
C TYR A 139 8.74 -1.87 -13.18
N LYS A 140 9.20 -0.80 -13.83
CA LYS A 140 8.33 0.07 -14.64
C LYS A 140 7.70 -0.64 -15.83
N ASN A 141 8.33 -1.69 -16.33
CA ASN A 141 7.81 -2.54 -17.40
C ASN A 141 6.76 -3.55 -16.91
N GLY A 142 6.42 -3.55 -15.61
CA GLY A 142 5.43 -4.44 -14.99
C GLY A 142 5.99 -5.79 -14.54
N GLN A 143 7.27 -6.08 -14.79
CA GLN A 143 7.89 -7.33 -14.32
C GLN A 143 8.13 -7.29 -12.82
N LEU A 144 7.97 -8.45 -12.17
CA LEU A 144 8.20 -8.61 -10.74
C LEU A 144 9.69 -8.44 -10.44
N ALA A 145 10.04 -7.49 -9.57
CA ALA A 145 11.39 -7.26 -9.08
C ALA A 145 11.65 -8.02 -7.78
N GLU A 146 10.69 -7.99 -6.85
CA GLU A 146 10.79 -8.67 -5.56
C GLU A 146 9.48 -9.33 -5.17
N ASN A 147 9.56 -10.51 -4.55
CA ASN A 147 8.45 -11.19 -3.92
C ASN A 147 8.87 -11.65 -2.53
N GLN A 148 8.29 -11.04 -1.52
CA GLN A 148 8.59 -11.24 -0.11
C GLN A 148 7.32 -11.66 0.63
N ASN A 149 7.48 -12.27 1.79
CA ASN A 149 6.37 -12.56 2.69
C ASN A 149 6.67 -12.00 4.09
N TYR A 150 5.64 -11.45 4.73
CA TYR A 150 5.73 -10.86 6.05
C TYR A 150 4.74 -11.51 7.03
N LYS A 151 5.12 -11.55 8.30
CA LYS A 151 4.27 -11.94 9.41
C LYS A 151 4.47 -10.97 10.56
N ASN A 152 3.41 -10.27 10.96
CA ASN A 152 3.42 -9.30 12.06
C ASN A 152 4.54 -8.25 11.93
N GLY A 153 4.75 -7.73 10.72
CA GLY A 153 5.74 -6.70 10.42
C GLY A 153 7.16 -7.20 10.17
N LYS A 154 7.42 -8.51 10.28
CA LYS A 154 8.75 -9.11 10.04
C LYS A 154 8.74 -9.97 8.79
N GLN A 155 9.84 -10.02 8.04
CA GLN A 155 9.97 -10.96 6.92
C GLN A 155 9.93 -12.40 7.45
N ASP A 156 9.12 -13.24 6.82
CA ASP A 156 8.89 -14.61 7.25
C ASP A 156 8.50 -15.46 6.03
N GLY A 157 9.32 -16.43 5.67
CA GLY A 157 9.19 -17.23 4.45
C GLY A 157 10.22 -16.89 3.38
N VAL A 158 9.97 -17.37 2.17
CA VAL A 158 10.90 -17.23 1.04
C VAL A 158 10.78 -15.82 0.42
N SER A 159 11.91 -15.16 0.24
CA SER A 159 12.08 -13.92 -0.50
C SER A 159 12.79 -14.22 -1.82
N LYS A 160 12.23 -13.74 -2.93
CA LYS A 160 12.81 -13.87 -4.27
C LYS A 160 13.04 -12.51 -4.89
N MET A 161 14.17 -12.34 -5.56
CA MET A 161 14.53 -11.14 -6.31
C MET A 161 14.80 -11.52 -7.75
N TYR A 162 14.33 -10.72 -8.70
CA TYR A 162 14.40 -10.99 -10.13
C TYR A 162 15.04 -9.82 -10.87
N SER A 163 15.60 -10.07 -12.04
CA SER A 163 16.04 -9.02 -12.97
C SER A 163 14.85 -8.35 -13.66
N GLU A 164 15.10 -7.24 -14.34
CA GLU A 164 14.10 -6.56 -15.18
C GLU A 164 13.67 -7.39 -16.41
N THR A 165 14.36 -8.49 -16.70
CA THR A 165 14.01 -9.49 -17.71
C THR A 165 13.34 -10.75 -17.13
N GLY A 166 13.09 -10.78 -15.82
CA GLY A 166 12.35 -11.85 -15.14
C GLY A 166 13.22 -13.02 -14.68
N VAL A 167 14.55 -12.91 -14.79
CA VAL A 167 15.49 -13.95 -14.34
C VAL A 167 15.59 -13.90 -12.82
N LEU A 168 15.41 -15.03 -12.14
CA LEU A 168 15.64 -15.13 -10.70
C LEU A 168 17.12 -14.84 -10.41
N LEU A 169 17.38 -13.86 -9.55
CA LEU A 169 18.72 -13.45 -9.15
C LEU A 169 19.06 -13.94 -7.75
N ASN A 170 18.12 -13.88 -6.81
CA ASN A 170 18.33 -14.32 -5.44
C ASN A 170 17.09 -15.01 -4.88
N GLU A 171 17.32 -16.03 -4.07
CA GLU A 171 16.32 -16.67 -3.23
C GLU A 171 16.86 -16.80 -1.81
N TYR A 172 16.12 -16.29 -0.84
CA TYR A 172 16.50 -16.30 0.57
C TYR A 172 15.34 -16.77 1.43
N THR A 173 15.65 -17.48 2.52
CA THR A 173 14.64 -17.88 3.52
C THR A 173 14.77 -17.01 4.76
N TYR A 174 13.66 -16.40 5.18
CA TYR A 174 13.57 -15.61 6.39
C TYR A 174 12.71 -16.30 7.44
N VAL A 175 13.09 -16.18 8.71
CA VAL A 175 12.28 -16.55 9.87
C VAL A 175 12.34 -15.41 10.87
N ASN A 176 11.18 -14.84 11.24
CA ASN A 176 11.10 -13.72 12.19
C ASN A 176 12.04 -12.53 11.88
N GLY A 177 12.24 -12.23 10.60
CA GLY A 177 13.06 -11.11 10.13
C GLY A 177 14.55 -11.43 9.98
N GLU A 178 14.98 -12.66 10.24
CA GLU A 178 16.37 -13.09 10.09
C GLU A 178 16.50 -14.07 8.93
N LEU A 179 17.59 -13.97 8.15
CA LEU A 179 17.98 -15.01 7.22
C LEU A 179 18.23 -16.30 8.00
N HIS A 180 17.42 -17.30 7.72
CA HIS A 180 17.43 -18.59 8.39
C HIS A 180 16.86 -19.65 7.45
N GLY A 181 17.74 -20.53 6.96
CA GLY A 181 17.41 -21.55 5.97
C GLY A 181 18.16 -21.36 4.65
N PRO A 182 17.71 -22.04 3.59
CA PRO A 182 18.38 -22.03 2.29
C PRO A 182 18.50 -20.64 1.67
N ALA A 183 19.63 -20.43 0.98
CA ALA A 183 19.90 -19.26 0.15
C ALA A 183 20.54 -19.68 -1.16
N LYS A 184 20.16 -18.99 -2.25
CA LYS A 184 20.71 -19.19 -3.60
C LYS A 184 20.89 -17.84 -4.29
N ALA A 185 21.98 -17.71 -5.05
CA ALA A 185 22.23 -16.58 -5.92
C ALA A 185 22.54 -17.06 -7.34
N TYR A 186 22.05 -16.31 -8.32
CA TYR A 186 22.14 -16.62 -9.74
C TYR A 186 22.65 -15.39 -10.51
N ASN A 187 23.28 -15.62 -11.65
CA ASN A 187 23.68 -14.54 -12.56
C ASN A 187 22.53 -14.12 -13.48
N PRO A 188 22.69 -13.04 -14.28
CA PRO A 188 21.64 -12.59 -15.21
C PRO A 188 21.28 -13.58 -16.33
N LYS A 189 22.05 -14.66 -16.53
CA LYS A 189 21.72 -15.76 -17.45
C LYS A 189 20.92 -16.89 -16.76
N GLY A 190 20.71 -16.79 -15.45
CA GLY A 190 20.03 -17.81 -14.63
C GLY A 190 20.97 -18.93 -14.17
N GLU A 191 22.28 -18.80 -14.33
CA GLU A 191 23.26 -19.79 -13.87
C GLU A 191 23.49 -19.60 -12.37
N LEU A 192 23.48 -20.69 -11.61
CA LEU A 192 23.75 -20.68 -10.17
C LEU A 192 25.18 -20.16 -9.91
N LEU A 193 25.30 -19.19 -9.01
CA LEU A 193 26.58 -18.63 -8.57
C LEU A 193 26.97 -19.15 -7.18
N SER A 194 25.99 -19.27 -6.29
CA SER A 194 26.22 -19.82 -4.96
C SER A 194 24.96 -20.39 -4.34
N GLU A 195 25.14 -21.37 -3.46
CA GLU A 195 24.09 -21.85 -2.58
C GLU A 195 24.64 -22.26 -1.22
N GLY A 196 23.79 -22.17 -0.21
CA GLY A 196 24.12 -22.57 1.15
C GLY A 196 22.96 -22.32 2.10
N VAL A 197 23.26 -22.30 3.38
CA VAL A 197 22.28 -22.08 4.44
C VAL A 197 22.72 -20.88 5.29
N TYR A 198 21.75 -20.06 5.67
CA TYR A 198 21.91 -19.08 6.74
C TYR A 198 21.32 -19.61 8.05
N ARG A 199 21.91 -19.21 9.16
CA ARG A 199 21.37 -19.37 10.51
C ARG A 199 21.60 -18.07 11.28
N HIS A 200 20.52 -17.40 11.67
CA HIS A 200 20.57 -16.11 12.40
C HIS A 200 21.44 -15.06 11.67
N ASN A 201 21.14 -14.83 10.38
CA ASN A 201 21.85 -13.88 9.52
C ASN A 201 23.31 -14.22 9.19
N LYS A 202 23.83 -15.35 9.65
CA LYS A 202 25.20 -15.82 9.34
C LYS A 202 25.17 -17.03 8.41
N GLN A 203 26.15 -17.13 7.52
CA GLN A 203 26.38 -18.35 6.75
C GLN A 203 26.62 -19.51 7.71
N HIS A 204 26.07 -20.69 7.40
CA HIS A 204 26.17 -21.88 8.22
C HIS A 204 26.30 -23.13 7.34
N GLY A 205 27.15 -24.07 7.79
CA GLY A 205 27.42 -25.30 7.05
C GLY A 205 28.21 -25.04 5.76
N ILE A 206 28.09 -25.98 4.82
CA ILE A 206 28.81 -25.90 3.55
C ILE A 206 28.12 -24.91 2.60
N TRP A 207 28.92 -23.97 2.12
CA TRP A 207 28.57 -23.06 1.04
C TRP A 207 29.31 -23.46 -0.23
N LYS A 208 28.58 -23.50 -1.34
CA LYS A 208 29.08 -23.89 -2.65
C LYS A 208 29.10 -22.68 -3.57
N TYR A 209 30.17 -22.55 -4.34
CA TYR A 209 30.35 -21.46 -5.30
C TYR A 209 30.65 -22.03 -6.67
N TYR A 210 29.98 -21.49 -7.69
CA TYR A 210 29.96 -22.01 -9.04
C TYR A 210 30.42 -20.94 -10.02
N GLU A 211 31.08 -21.38 -11.08
CA GLU A 211 31.46 -20.54 -12.23
C GLU A 211 31.15 -21.31 -13.51
N ASN A 212 30.38 -20.69 -14.41
CA ASN A 212 29.91 -21.31 -15.66
C ASN A 212 29.25 -22.69 -15.42
N GLY A 213 28.43 -22.79 -14.37
CA GLY A 213 27.72 -24.03 -13.99
C GLY A 213 28.57 -25.11 -13.34
N THR A 214 29.89 -24.89 -13.15
CA THR A 214 30.79 -25.86 -12.51
C THR A 214 31.12 -25.43 -11.10
N LEU A 215 31.09 -26.36 -10.14
CA LEU A 215 31.51 -26.11 -8.76
C LEU A 215 33.01 -25.75 -8.74
N LYS A 216 33.34 -24.59 -8.16
CA LYS A 216 34.71 -24.08 -8.04
C LYS A 216 35.25 -24.14 -6.64
N GLU A 217 34.39 -23.90 -5.66
CA GLU A 217 34.81 -23.76 -4.28
C GLU A 217 33.70 -24.23 -3.33
N GLU A 218 34.11 -24.90 -2.26
CA GLU A 218 33.27 -25.16 -1.10
C GLU A 218 33.92 -24.54 0.14
N LYS A 219 33.11 -23.90 0.99
CA LYS A 219 33.56 -23.31 2.26
C LYS A 219 32.68 -23.82 3.39
N ASP A 220 33.30 -24.32 4.46
CA ASP A 220 32.59 -24.73 5.67
C ASP A 220 32.50 -23.56 6.66
N TYR A 221 31.27 -23.12 6.92
CA TYR A 221 30.92 -22.07 7.90
C TYR A 221 30.30 -22.65 9.19
N THR A 222 30.57 -23.92 9.49
CA THR A 222 30.18 -24.50 10.77
C THR A 222 31.03 -23.90 11.89
N GLU A 223 30.40 -23.18 12.82
CA GLU A 223 31.08 -22.76 14.05
C GLU A 223 31.34 -24.00 14.92
N TYR A 224 32.59 -24.45 15.00
CA TYR A 224 32.99 -25.48 15.95
C TYR A 224 33.07 -24.87 17.35
N SER A 225 32.34 -25.43 18.32
CA SER A 225 32.50 -25.07 19.73
C SER A 225 33.96 -25.27 20.13
N LYS A 226 34.64 -24.20 20.58
CA LYS A 226 35.98 -24.28 21.18
C LYS A 226 35.98 -25.02 22.53
N ASN A 227 34.81 -25.42 23.04
CA ASN A 227 34.69 -26.15 24.29
C ASN A 227 34.14 -27.57 24.03
N PRO A 228 34.98 -28.61 24.17
CA PRO A 228 34.58 -30.00 23.89
C PRO A 228 33.56 -30.58 24.89
N TYR A 229 33.21 -29.84 25.96
CA TYR A 229 32.36 -30.37 27.05
C TYR A 229 30.93 -29.83 27.12
N LYS A 230 30.47 -29.01 26.17
CA LYS A 230 29.04 -28.71 26.06
C LYS A 230 28.41 -29.58 24.97
N LYS A 231 28.09 -30.83 25.33
CA LYS A 231 27.05 -31.58 24.62
C LYS A 231 25.70 -30.92 24.91
N GLN A 232 24.93 -30.65 23.86
CA GLN A 232 23.52 -30.29 23.94
C GLN A 232 22.70 -31.43 24.53
#